data_AF-A0A843KBC6-F1
#
_entry.id   AF-A0A843KBC6-F1
#
_cell.length_a   1.000
_cell.length_b   1.000
_cell.length_c   1.000
_cell.angle_alpha   90.00
_cell.angle_beta   90.00
_cell.angle_gamma   90.00
#
_symmetry.space_group_name_H-M   'P 1'
#
loop_
_entity.id
_entity.type
_entity.pdbx_description
1 polymer ?
#
loop_
_entity_poly.entity_id
_entity_poly.type
_entity_poly.pdbx_seq_one_letter_code
_entity_poly.pdbx_strand_id
1 'polypeptide(L)'
;MTGNLLPVTPKKEISIIRVGSYWAFKHFFEDKEIFQELADYYDKDGFRFILKTPGERNLVAKILVRRGFSVKVIESSRGYVVKLSRKSRYSWVLKNSLARIETAEWRIFLMKDKESVKEALKLGAMLVEVDVQF
;
A
#
# COMPACT_ATOMS: atom_id res chain seq x y z
N MET A 1 31.74 19.86 19.53
CA MET A 1 30.35 19.49 19.85
C MET A 1 29.86 18.49 18.81
N THR A 2 30.16 17.21 19.03
CA THR A 2 29.69 16.10 18.20
C THR A 2 28.32 15.68 18.73
N GLY A 3 27.26 16.17 18.08
CA GLY A 3 25.91 15.71 18.38
C GLY A 3 25.81 14.24 18.03
N ASN A 4 25.63 13.38 19.03
CA ASN A 4 25.24 11.99 18.85
C ASN A 4 23.90 11.98 18.11
N LEU A 5 23.94 11.76 16.79
CA LEU A 5 22.78 11.33 16.02
C LEU A 5 22.48 9.90 16.47
N LEU A 6 21.57 9.77 17.44
CA LEU A 6 20.93 8.48 17.69
C LEU A 6 20.38 7.97 16.36
N PRO A 7 20.53 6.68 16.02
CA PRO A 7 19.91 6.14 14.83
C PRO A 7 18.41 6.37 14.91
N VAL A 8 17.89 7.26 14.04
CA VAL A 8 16.45 7.48 13.91
C VAL A 8 15.86 6.16 13.46
N THR A 9 15.25 5.43 14.38
CA THR A 9 14.59 4.17 14.04
C THR A 9 13.39 4.55 13.15
N PRO A 10 13.24 3.96 11.95
CA PRO A 10 12.16 4.34 11.05
C PRO A 10 10.81 4.16 11.75
N LYS A 11 9.94 5.18 11.69
CA LYS A 11 8.61 5.13 12.33
C LYS A 11 7.81 3.90 11.88
N LYS A 12 7.85 3.60 10.57
CA LYS A 12 7.29 2.40 9.93
C LYS A 12 7.79 2.29 8.49
N GLU A 13 7.66 1.11 7.88
CA GLU A 13 7.83 0.93 6.43
C GLU A 13 6.51 1.18 5.69
N ILE A 14 6.56 1.94 4.60
CA ILE A 14 5.45 2.18 3.67
C ILE A 14 5.81 1.59 2.31
N SER A 15 4.93 0.74 1.80
CA SER A 15 5.02 0.19 0.45
C SER A 15 4.16 1.00 -0.51
N ILE A 16 4.79 1.63 -1.49
CA ILE A 16 4.15 2.31 -2.63
C ILE A 16 4.16 1.33 -3.79
N ILE A 17 2.99 0.84 -4.17
CA ILE A 17 2.86 -0.27 -5.13
C ILE A 17 2.19 0.23 -6.41
N ARG A 18 2.72 -0.21 -7.56
CA ARG A 18 2.13 0.03 -8.88
C ARG A 18 0.75 -0.63 -8.98
N VAL A 19 -0.22 0.13 -9.45
CA VAL A 19 -1.60 -0.30 -9.71
C VAL A 19 -1.96 0.15 -11.12
N GLY A 20 -1.84 -0.75 -12.09
CA GLY A 20 -2.08 -0.42 -13.50
C GLY A 20 -1.21 0.75 -13.98
N SER A 21 -1.82 1.92 -14.17
CA SER A 21 -1.18 3.15 -14.66
C SER A 21 -0.64 4.08 -13.55
N TYR A 22 -0.97 3.85 -12.28
CA TYR A 22 -0.62 4.73 -11.15
C TYR A 22 0.11 3.96 -10.03
N TRP A 23 0.49 4.64 -8.95
CA TRP A 23 0.97 4.01 -7.71
C TRP A 23 0.06 4.37 -6.56
N ALA A 24 -0.06 3.46 -5.59
CA ALA A 24 -0.82 3.71 -4.38
C ALA A 24 -0.14 3.17 -3.13
N PHE A 25 -0.49 3.77 -2.00
CA PHE A 25 -0.19 3.23 -0.68
C PHE A 25 -1.31 3.54 0.30
N LYS A 26 -1.35 2.79 1.41
CA LYS A 26 -2.26 3.01 2.53
C LYS A 26 -1.47 3.16 3.81
N HIS A 27 -1.65 4.29 4.48
CA HIS A 27 -1.09 4.53 5.79
C HIS A 27 -1.99 5.50 6.56
N PHE A 28 -2.17 5.25 7.85
CA PHE A 28 -2.82 6.19 8.76
C PHE A 28 -1.74 7.02 9.44
N PHE A 29 -1.75 8.32 9.22
CA PHE A 29 -0.82 9.25 9.87
C PHE A 29 -1.45 9.78 11.16
N GLU A 30 -0.81 9.50 12.29
CA GLU A 30 -1.18 10.11 13.58
C GLU A 30 -0.87 11.61 13.60
N ASP A 31 0.23 11.99 12.96
CA ASP A 31 0.64 13.37 12.79
C ASP A 31 -0.15 14.02 11.63
N LYS A 32 -1.01 14.97 11.99
CA LYS A 32 -1.88 15.68 11.06
C LYS A 32 -1.11 16.51 10.04
N GLU A 33 0.09 16.99 10.36
CA GLU A 33 0.89 17.79 9.42
C GLU A 33 1.36 16.94 8.25
N ILE A 34 1.73 15.67 8.51
CA ILE A 34 2.14 14.73 7.46
C ILE A 34 0.96 14.44 6.54
N PHE A 35 -0.23 14.24 7.11
CA PHE A 35 -1.44 14.04 6.31
C PHE A 35 -1.77 15.28 5.45
N GLN A 36 -1.72 16.48 6.04
CA GLN A 36 -1.99 17.73 5.34
C GLN A 36 -1.03 17.97 4.17
N GLU A 37 0.27 17.69 4.35
CA GLU A 37 1.28 17.81 3.28
C GLU A 37 1.02 16.85 2.10
N LEU A 38 0.33 15.73 2.34
CA LEU A 38 0.01 14.72 1.33
C LEU A 38 -1.46 14.72 0.90
N ALA A 39 -2.26 15.68 1.37
CA ALA A 39 -3.72 15.67 1.25
C ALA A 39 -4.20 15.69 -0.20
N ASP A 40 -3.47 16.37 -1.09
CA ASP A 40 -3.78 16.44 -2.53
C ASP A 40 -3.70 15.07 -3.23
N TYR A 41 -2.96 14.12 -2.65
CA TYR A 41 -2.84 12.76 -3.15
C TYR A 41 -3.85 11.80 -2.51
N TYR A 42 -4.66 12.24 -1.56
CA TYR A 42 -5.54 11.37 -0.79
C TYR A 42 -6.89 11.13 -1.50
N ASP A 43 -7.13 9.87 -1.86
CA ASP A 43 -8.41 9.36 -2.35
C ASP A 43 -9.29 8.97 -1.15
N LYS A 44 -10.29 9.82 -0.86
CA LYS A 44 -11.23 9.64 0.27
C LYS A 44 -12.12 8.41 0.11
N ASP A 45 -12.51 8.07 -1.13
CA ASP A 45 -13.40 6.94 -1.40
C ASP A 45 -12.66 5.61 -1.22
N GLY A 46 -11.40 5.57 -1.66
CA GLY A 46 -10.52 4.39 -1.51
C GLY A 46 -9.75 4.30 -0.19
N PHE A 47 -9.80 5.35 0.64
CA PHE A 47 -9.00 5.54 1.85
C PHE A 47 -7.50 5.23 1.63
N ARG A 48 -6.95 5.76 0.54
CA ARG A 48 -5.56 5.50 0.08
C ARG A 48 -4.98 6.75 -0.56
N PHE A 49 -3.67 6.77 -0.72
CA PHE A 49 -3.00 7.81 -1.50
C PHE A 49 -2.78 7.30 -2.93
N ILE A 50 -3.08 8.13 -3.92
CA ILE A 50 -2.92 7.84 -5.36
C ILE A 50 -1.90 8.81 -5.95
N LEU A 51 -0.90 8.24 -6.61
CA LEU A 51 0.22 8.94 -7.23
C LEU A 51 0.17 8.60 -8.72
N LYS A 52 -0.33 9.53 -9.54
CA LYS A 52 -0.65 9.31 -10.95
C LYS A 52 0.61 9.34 -11.83
N THR A 53 1.62 10.09 -11.41
CA THR A 53 2.86 10.25 -12.21
C THR A 53 4.11 9.75 -11.47
N PRO A 54 5.18 9.37 -12.19
CA PRO A 54 6.47 9.07 -11.57
C PRO A 54 7.02 10.25 -10.74
N GLY A 55 6.74 11.48 -11.16
CA GLY A 55 7.14 12.70 -10.45
C GLY A 55 6.46 12.81 -9.09
N GLU A 56 5.14 12.65 -9.03
CA GLU A 56 4.37 12.62 -7.78
C GLU A 56 4.84 11.49 -6.86
N ARG A 57 5.03 10.29 -7.42
CA ARG A 57 5.56 9.13 -6.68
C ARG A 57 6.89 9.45 -6.01
N ASN A 58 7.83 10.03 -6.76
CA ASN A 58 9.16 10.39 -6.26
C ASN A 58 9.10 11.49 -5.21
N LEU A 59 8.24 12.50 -5.42
CA LEU A 59 8.05 13.59 -4.47
C LEU A 59 7.51 13.07 -3.13
N VAL A 60 6.44 12.28 -3.17
CA VAL A 60 5.82 11.73 -1.96
C VAL A 60 6.76 10.76 -1.23
N ALA A 61 7.51 9.91 -1.95
CA ALA A 61 8.52 9.07 -1.33
C ALA A 61 9.58 9.91 -0.57
N LYS A 62 10.04 11.02 -1.16
CA LYS A 62 10.99 11.94 -0.48
C LYS A 62 10.37 12.64 0.73
N ILE A 63 9.09 13.02 0.67
CA ILE A 63 8.38 13.60 1.81
C ILE A 63 8.34 12.58 2.96
N LEU A 64 7.90 11.35 2.68
CA LEU A 64 7.81 10.28 3.69
C LEU A 64 9.17 9.95 4.33
N VAL A 65 10.24 9.85 3.53
CA VAL A 65 11.60 9.64 4.07
C VAL A 65 12.03 10.80 4.98
N ARG A 66 11.79 12.05 4.58
CA ARG A 66 12.08 13.22 5.42
C ARG A 66 11.28 13.24 6.72
N ARG A 67 10.08 12.66 6.73
CA ARG A 67 9.23 12.50 7.92
C ARG A 67 9.58 11.26 8.77
N GLY A 68 10.62 10.51 8.40
CA GLY A 68 11.18 9.39 9.18
C GLY A 68 10.62 8.01 8.83
N PHE A 69 9.95 7.84 7.68
CA PHE A 69 9.49 6.53 7.21
C PHE A 69 10.54 5.85 6.34
N SER A 70 10.57 4.52 6.38
CA SER A 70 11.19 3.72 5.31
C SER A 70 10.20 3.58 4.17
N VAL A 71 10.63 3.77 2.92
CA VAL A 71 9.75 3.69 1.75
C VAL A 71 10.28 2.67 0.75
N LYS A 72 9.42 1.75 0.32
CA LYS A 72 9.69 0.85 -0.80
C LYS A 72 8.76 1.17 -1.96
N VAL A 73 9.33 1.39 -3.14
CA VAL A 73 8.58 1.47 -4.39
C VAL A 73 8.60 0.10 -5.04
N ILE A 74 7.43 -0.44 -5.35
CA ILE A 74 7.23 -1.79 -5.86
C ILE A 74 6.50 -1.68 -7.20
N GLU A 75 7.19 -2.10 -8.27
CA GLU A 75 6.64 -2.01 -9.63
C GLU A 75 5.90 -3.29 -10.07
N SER A 76 6.17 -4.43 -9.43
CA SER A 76 5.49 -5.71 -9.68
C SER A 76 4.50 -6.02 -8.56
N SER A 77 3.28 -6.39 -8.94
CA SER A 77 2.23 -6.84 -8.03
C SER A 77 2.50 -8.25 -7.46
N ARG A 78 3.42 -9.00 -8.09
CA ARG A 78 3.76 -10.37 -7.69
C ARG A 78 4.14 -10.46 -6.21
N GLY A 79 3.52 -11.38 -5.50
CA GLY A 79 3.73 -11.55 -4.06
C GLY A 79 2.94 -10.58 -3.17
N TYR A 80 2.16 -9.67 -3.77
CA TYR A 80 1.25 -8.75 -3.07
C TYR A 80 -0.22 -8.99 -3.39
N VAL A 81 -0.53 -9.94 -4.28
CA VAL A 81 -1.89 -10.20 -4.74
C VAL A 81 -2.45 -11.46 -4.10
N VAL A 82 -3.67 -11.36 -3.56
CA VAL A 82 -4.41 -12.50 -3.01
C VAL A 82 -5.77 -12.62 -3.68
N LYS A 83 -6.31 -13.83 -3.72
CA LYS A 83 -7.65 -14.11 -4.21
C LYS A 83 -8.51 -14.86 -3.19
N LEU A 84 -9.81 -14.58 -3.21
CA LEU A 84 -10.86 -15.23 -2.43
C LEU A 84 -11.97 -15.68 -3.37
N SER A 85 -12.65 -16.78 -3.04
CA SER A 85 -13.87 -17.15 -3.76
C SER A 85 -14.91 -16.02 -3.63
N ARG A 86 -15.72 -15.80 -4.68
CA ARG A 86 -16.85 -14.85 -4.60
C ARG A 86 -17.90 -15.21 -3.56
N LYS A 87 -17.92 -16.46 -3.09
CA LYS A 87 -18.80 -16.92 -2.02
C LYS A 87 -18.27 -16.59 -0.61
N SER A 88 -16.98 -16.26 -0.49
CA SER A 88 -16.35 -15.97 0.80
C SER A 88 -16.66 -14.55 1.28
N ARG A 89 -16.79 -14.38 2.60
CA ARG A 89 -16.77 -13.06 3.24
C ARG A 89 -15.40 -12.42 3.02
N TYR A 90 -15.38 -11.14 2.61
CA TYR A 90 -14.15 -10.45 2.23
C TYR A 90 -13.97 -9.08 2.90
N SER A 91 -14.91 -8.59 3.70
CA SER A 91 -14.85 -7.25 4.30
C SER A 91 -13.55 -7.00 5.08
N TRP A 92 -13.03 -8.03 5.75
CA TRP A 92 -11.79 -8.00 6.52
C TRP A 92 -10.54 -7.68 5.67
N VAL A 93 -10.55 -7.96 4.36
CA VAL A 93 -9.39 -7.72 3.48
C VAL A 93 -9.34 -6.27 2.99
N LEU A 94 -10.48 -5.57 2.97
CA LEU A 94 -10.62 -4.24 2.34
C LEU A 94 -9.74 -3.17 3.00
N LYS A 95 -9.61 -3.22 4.34
CA LYS A 95 -8.77 -2.29 5.11
C LYS A 95 -7.30 -2.29 4.64
N ASN A 96 -6.85 -3.44 4.14
CA ASN A 96 -5.47 -3.68 3.74
C ASN A 96 -5.29 -3.77 2.21
N SER A 97 -6.33 -3.50 1.41
CA SER A 97 -6.27 -3.60 -0.04
C SER A 97 -6.10 -2.24 -0.71
N LEU A 98 -5.21 -2.15 -1.70
CA LEU A 98 -5.00 -0.98 -2.56
C LEU A 98 -5.95 -0.98 -3.76
N ALA A 99 -6.26 -2.15 -4.33
CA ALA A 99 -7.10 -2.32 -5.49
C ALA A 99 -7.78 -3.70 -5.49
N ARG A 100 -8.90 -3.80 -6.20
CA ARG A 100 -9.69 -5.04 -6.34
C ARG A 100 -10.21 -5.18 -7.77
N ILE A 101 -10.16 -6.39 -8.29
CA ILE A 101 -10.95 -6.83 -9.45
C ILE A 101 -11.78 -8.06 -9.09
N GLU A 102 -12.85 -8.33 -9.84
CA GLU A 102 -13.69 -9.51 -9.68
C GLU A 102 -13.82 -10.26 -11.01
N THR A 103 -13.78 -11.58 -10.95
CA THR A 103 -14.09 -12.47 -12.10
C THR A 103 -15.41 -13.20 -11.85
N ALA A 104 -15.76 -14.23 -12.62
CA ALA A 104 -16.93 -15.07 -12.31
C ALA A 104 -16.77 -15.81 -10.97
N GLU A 105 -15.54 -16.19 -10.62
CA GLU A 105 -15.26 -17.09 -9.49
C GLU A 105 -14.51 -16.43 -8.34
N TRP A 106 -13.70 -15.40 -8.63
CA TRP A 106 -12.71 -14.85 -7.72
C TRP A 106 -12.92 -13.37 -7.45
N ARG A 107 -12.64 -12.95 -6.21
CA ARG A 107 -12.28 -11.57 -5.87
C ARG A 107 -10.77 -11.53 -5.69
N ILE A 108 -10.10 -10.65 -6.41
CA ILE A 108 -8.65 -10.54 -6.42
C ILE A 108 -8.28 -9.17 -5.86
N PHE A 109 -7.38 -9.15 -4.89
CA PHE A 109 -7.01 -7.96 -4.13
C PHE A 109 -5.51 -7.74 -4.21
N LEU A 110 -5.11 -6.53 -4.57
CA LEU A 110 -3.75 -6.04 -4.33
C LEU A 110 -3.66 -5.60 -2.86
N MET A 111 -2.76 -6.19 -2.09
CA MET A 111 -2.54 -5.89 -0.69
C MET A 111 -1.52 -4.77 -0.52
N LYS A 112 -1.64 -3.98 0.56
CA LYS A 112 -0.81 -2.80 0.79
C LYS A 112 0.65 -3.11 1.16
N ASP A 113 0.94 -4.31 1.66
CA ASP A 113 2.27 -4.77 2.07
C ASP A 113 2.29 -6.31 2.25
N LYS A 114 3.48 -6.88 2.51
CA LYS A 114 3.64 -8.33 2.72
C LYS A 114 3.00 -8.83 4.01
N GLU A 115 2.88 -7.99 5.04
CA GLU A 115 2.22 -8.37 6.30
C GLU A 115 0.73 -8.59 6.08
N SER A 116 0.11 -7.72 5.28
CA SER A 116 -1.27 -7.81 4.86
C SER A 116 -1.55 -9.06 4.03
N VAL A 117 -0.62 -9.46 3.16
CA VAL A 117 -0.69 -10.75 2.44
C VAL A 117 -0.71 -11.90 3.43
N LYS A 118 0.23 -11.93 4.39
CA LYS A 118 0.30 -12.97 5.42
C LYS A 118 -0.99 -13.04 6.25
N GLU A 119 -1.56 -11.90 6.65
CA GLU A 119 -2.84 -11.84 7.36
C GLU A 119 -3.97 -12.45 6.51
N ALA A 120 -4.02 -12.11 5.22
CA ALA A 120 -5.05 -12.63 4.32
C ALA A 120 -4.94 -14.14 4.09
N LEU A 121 -3.72 -14.67 3.95
CA LEU A 121 -3.50 -16.11 3.81
C LEU A 121 -3.98 -16.88 5.06
N LYS A 122 -3.73 -16.35 6.27
CA LYS A 122 -4.23 -16.95 7.53
C LYS A 122 -5.76 -17.00 7.60
N LEU A 123 -6.44 -16.10 6.89
CA LEU A 123 -7.90 -16.00 6.85
C LEU A 123 -8.51 -16.72 5.62
N GLY A 124 -7.73 -17.55 4.94
CA GLY A 124 -8.21 -18.42 3.85
C GLY A 124 -8.15 -17.80 2.46
N ALA A 125 -7.46 -16.67 2.27
CA ALA A 125 -7.10 -16.22 0.93
C ALA A 125 -5.98 -17.08 0.33
N MET A 126 -5.85 -17.06 -0.99
CA MET A 126 -4.76 -17.71 -1.72
C MET A 126 -3.89 -16.68 -2.42
N LEU A 127 -2.58 -16.92 -2.44
CA LEU A 127 -1.64 -16.07 -3.17
C LEU A 127 -1.86 -16.20 -4.68
N VAL A 128 -1.71 -15.10 -5.41
CA VAL A 128 -1.56 -15.10 -6.86
C VAL A 128 -0.08 -14.94 -7.19
N GLU A 129 0.51 -15.97 -7.82
CA GLU A 129 1.95 -16.06 -8.05
C GLU A 129 2.44 -15.31 -9.30
N VAL A 130 1.51 -14.73 -10.07
CA VAL A 130 1.79 -13.97 -11.28
C VAL A 130 1.44 -12.50 -11.06
N ASP A 131 1.95 -11.64 -11.94
CA ASP A 131 1.50 -10.25 -11.98
C ASP A 131 0.04 -10.15 -12.42
N VAL A 132 -0.69 -9.24 -11.78
CA VAL A 132 -2.09 -8.96 -12.09
C VAL A 132 -2.22 -7.48 -12.43
N GLN A 133 -2.86 -7.21 -13.56
CA GLN A 133 -3.20 -5.86 -13.97
C GLN A 133 -4.53 -5.45 -13.31
N PHE A 134 -4.49 -4.35 -12.56
CA PHE A 134 -5.63 -3.73 -11.87
C PHE A 134 -6.05 -2.45 -12.59
#